data_AF-U6F177-F1
#
_entry.id   AF-U6F177-F1
#
_cell.length_a   1.000
_cell.length_b   1.000
_cell.length_c   1.000
_cell.angle_alpha   90.00
_cell.angle_beta   90.00
_cell.angle_gamma   90.00
#
_symmetry.space_group_name_H-M   'P 1'
#
loop_
_entity.id
_entity.type
_entity.pdbx_description
1 polymer ?
#
loop_
_entity_poly.entity_id
_entity_poly.type
_entity_poly.pdbx_seq_one_letter_code
_entity_poly.pdbx_strand_id
1 'polypeptide(L)'
;MQPYWLKHLTEYAASARPLAQLSPLEGFQLYGNEKVFLVPFICLAFYATAKKNKNKQTSALLIPAALTSVLAGITEPIDFTYLFAAPALWVVYSVMSATMNTVMYLFGLRGFMSDDAIYRWYYLRCYYLLRI
;
A
#
# COMPACT_ATOMS: atom_id res chain seq x y z
N MET A 1 -15.99 -7.15 13.53
CA MET A 1 -15.91 -8.45 12.81
C MET A 1 -14.43 -8.77 12.63
N GLN A 2 -13.93 -9.89 13.17
CA GLN A 2 -12.53 -10.26 12.99
C GLN A 2 -12.26 -10.67 11.53
N PRO A 3 -11.14 -10.23 10.92
CA PRO A 3 -10.84 -10.49 9.51
C PRO A 3 -10.61 -11.99 9.26
N TYR A 4 -11.00 -12.47 8.07
CA TYR A 4 -11.06 -13.91 7.73
C TYR A 4 -9.75 -14.66 8.00
N TRP A 5 -8.61 -14.06 7.66
CA TRP A 5 -7.27 -14.63 7.89
C TRP A 5 -6.97 -14.88 9.38
N LEU A 6 -7.49 -14.03 10.29
CA LEU A 6 -7.22 -14.12 11.72
C LEU A 6 -7.91 -15.34 12.33
N LYS A 7 -9.06 -15.74 11.76
CA LYS A 7 -9.79 -16.94 12.19
C LYS A 7 -9.12 -18.23 11.73
N HIS A 8 -8.40 -18.19 10.61
CA HIS A 8 -7.75 -19.35 9.99
C HIS A 8 -6.22 -19.35 10.23
N LEU A 9 -5.73 -18.49 11.12
CA LEU A 9 -4.30 -18.27 11.36
C LEU A 9 -3.60 -19.56 11.82
N THR A 10 -4.26 -20.34 12.67
CA THR A 10 -3.77 -21.64 13.14
C THR A 10 -3.72 -22.69 12.02
N GLU A 11 -4.69 -22.65 11.11
CA GLU A 11 -4.78 -23.56 9.95
C GLU A 11 -3.69 -23.23 8.91
N TYR A 12 -3.44 -21.95 8.66
CA TYR A 12 -2.36 -21.49 7.81
C TYR A 12 -0.98 -21.82 8.42
N ALA A 13 -0.82 -21.66 9.74
CA ALA A 13 0.42 -22.02 10.42
C ALA A 13 0.73 -23.53 10.34
N ALA A 14 -0.30 -24.37 10.50
CA ALA A 14 -0.17 -25.83 10.49
C ALA A 14 -0.01 -26.45 9.09
N SER A 15 -0.38 -25.74 8.01
CA SER A 15 -0.41 -26.31 6.66
C SER A 15 0.82 -25.92 5.81
N ALA A 16 1.51 -26.91 5.24
CA ALA A 16 2.64 -26.69 4.33
C ALA A 16 2.22 -26.34 2.88
N ARG A 17 0.92 -26.17 2.63
CA ARG A 17 0.40 -25.87 1.28
C ARG A 17 0.65 -24.39 0.95
N PRO A 18 0.82 -24.04 -0.34
CA PRO A 18 0.94 -22.65 -0.74
C PRO A 18 -0.27 -21.85 -0.25
N LEU A 19 -0.01 -20.66 0.26
CA LEU A 19 -1.04 -19.69 0.61
C LEU A 19 -1.97 -19.39 -0.56
N ALA A 20 -1.47 -19.59 -1.79
CA ALA A 20 -2.18 -19.63 -3.06
C ALA A 20 -3.40 -20.60 -3.11
N GLN A 21 -3.46 -21.62 -2.26
CA GLN A 21 -4.61 -22.52 -2.16
C GLN A 21 -5.43 -22.30 -0.89
N LEU A 22 -4.81 -21.83 0.19
CA LEU A 22 -5.44 -21.73 1.51
C LEU A 22 -6.36 -20.51 1.62
N SER A 23 -6.03 -19.40 0.94
CA SER A 23 -6.80 -18.15 1.06
C SER A 23 -7.13 -17.46 -0.28
N PRO A 24 -7.98 -18.07 -1.13
CA PRO A 24 -8.28 -17.52 -2.46
C PRO A 24 -8.88 -16.11 -2.44
N LEU A 25 -9.61 -15.75 -1.38
CA LEU A 25 -10.20 -14.42 -1.19
C LEU A 25 -9.18 -13.34 -0.77
N GLU A 26 -8.08 -13.73 -0.12
CA GLU A 26 -7.07 -12.79 0.40
C GLU A 26 -6.11 -12.28 -0.70
N GLY A 27 -6.14 -12.87 -1.90
CA GLY A 27 -5.39 -12.37 -3.04
C GLY A 27 -5.88 -11.01 -3.55
N PHE A 28 -7.20 -10.76 -3.48
CA PHE A 28 -7.78 -9.48 -3.91
C PHE A 28 -7.69 -8.38 -2.83
N GLN A 29 -7.30 -8.72 -1.60
CA GLN A 29 -7.23 -7.80 -0.46
C GLN A 29 -5.87 -7.13 -0.27
N LEU A 30 -5.00 -7.25 -1.27
CA LEU A 30 -3.70 -6.60 -1.36
C LEU A 30 -3.80 -5.09 -1.66
N TYR A 31 -5.00 -4.53 -1.81
CA TYR A 31 -5.21 -3.09 -1.88
C TYR A 31 -4.67 -2.40 -0.61
N GLY A 32 -3.85 -1.37 -0.78
CA GLY A 32 -3.16 -0.64 0.28
C GLY A 32 -1.64 -0.70 0.23
N ASN A 33 -1.03 -1.60 -0.57
CA ASN A 33 0.42 -1.61 -0.79
C ASN A 33 0.91 -0.32 -1.46
N GLU A 34 0.10 0.27 -2.33
CA GLU A 34 0.34 1.54 -2.99
C GLU A 34 0.57 2.68 -1.98
N LYS A 35 -0.01 2.60 -0.79
CA LYS A 35 0.16 3.60 0.27
C LYS A 35 1.59 3.59 0.83
N VAL A 36 2.22 2.42 0.89
CA VAL A 36 3.60 2.24 1.39
C VAL A 36 4.61 2.51 0.27
N PHE A 37 4.31 2.07 -0.96
CA PHE A 37 5.26 2.10 -2.06
C PHE A 37 5.08 3.28 -3.01
N LEU A 38 3.87 3.63 -3.44
CA LEU A 38 3.67 4.72 -4.39
C LEU A 38 3.74 6.09 -3.71
N VAL A 39 3.19 6.25 -2.51
CA VAL A 39 3.07 7.56 -1.86
C VAL A 39 4.41 8.26 -1.60
N PRO A 40 5.47 7.59 -1.09
CA PRO A 40 6.77 8.24 -0.94
C PRO A 40 7.36 8.73 -2.29
N PHE A 41 7.14 7.97 -3.36
CA PHE A 41 7.60 8.35 -4.70
C PHE A 41 6.83 9.55 -5.25
N ILE A 42 5.52 9.64 -5.00
CA ILE A 42 4.69 10.79 -5.38
C ILE A 42 5.17 12.04 -4.64
N CYS A 43 5.40 11.94 -3.33
CA CYS A 43 5.94 13.04 -2.52
C CYS A 43 7.31 13.49 -3.02
N LEU A 44 8.19 12.55 -3.40
CA LEU A 44 9.49 12.87 -3.97
C LEU A 44 9.36 13.55 -5.34
N ALA A 45 8.46 13.08 -6.20
CA ALA A 45 8.22 13.68 -7.51
C ALA A 45 7.66 15.10 -7.41
N PHE A 46 6.74 15.35 -6.47
CA PHE A 46 6.25 16.70 -6.18
C PHE A 46 7.33 17.60 -5.60
N TYR A 47 8.20 17.08 -4.74
CA TYR A 47 9.35 17.83 -4.26
C TYR A 47 10.33 18.18 -5.39
N ALA A 48 10.63 17.23 -6.28
CA ALA A 48 11.54 17.41 -7.41
C ALA A 48 11.02 18.40 -8.46
N THR A 49 9.70 18.48 -8.64
CA THR A 49 9.03 19.38 -9.61
C THR A 49 8.59 20.72 -9.02
N ALA A 50 8.70 20.90 -7.70
CA ALA A 50 8.34 22.15 -7.04
C ALA A 50 9.26 23.30 -7.47
N LYS A 51 8.67 24.48 -7.72
CA LYS A 51 9.44 25.70 -7.99
C LYS A 51 10.39 26.00 -6.81
N LYS A 52 11.65 26.38 -7.10
CA LYS A 52 12.69 26.69 -6.08
C LYS A 52 12.24 27.68 -4.99
N ASN A 53 11.31 28.58 -5.29
CA ASN A 53 10.79 29.55 -4.31
C ASN A 53 9.75 28.93 -3.34
N LYS A 54 9.08 27.84 -3.74
CA LYS A 54 8.05 27.15 -2.94
C LYS A 54 8.48 25.77 -2.44
N ASN A 55 9.72 25.34 -2.69
CA ASN A 55 10.21 24.02 -2.32
C ASN A 55 10.15 23.77 -0.79
N LYS A 56 10.52 24.76 0.03
CA LYS A 56 10.54 24.67 1.49
C LYS A 56 9.14 24.54 2.07
N GLN A 57 8.17 25.25 1.49
CA GLN A 57 6.77 25.19 1.88
C GLN A 57 6.13 23.87 1.43
N THR A 58 6.50 23.39 0.24
CA THR A 58 6.03 22.13 -0.33
C THR A 58 6.55 20.93 0.48
N SER A 59 7.84 20.89 0.82
CA SER A 59 8.40 19.84 1.66
C SER A 59 7.83 19.84 3.08
N ALA A 60 7.55 21.02 3.64
CA ALA A 60 6.96 21.14 4.97
C ALA A 60 5.56 20.52 5.05
N LEU A 61 4.82 20.47 3.94
CA LEU A 61 3.51 19.83 3.85
C LEU A 61 3.61 18.34 3.49
N LEU A 62 4.46 18.00 2.51
CA LEU A 62 4.58 16.64 1.99
C LEU A 62 5.22 15.66 2.97
N ILE A 63 6.22 16.08 3.74
CA ILE A 63 6.92 15.20 4.70
C ILE A 63 5.99 14.64 5.78
N PRO A 64 5.25 15.47 6.54
CA PRO A 64 4.32 14.96 7.56
C PRO A 64 3.15 14.19 6.94
N ALA A 65 2.65 14.61 5.78
CA ALA A 65 1.61 13.87 5.08
C ALA A 65 2.10 12.47 4.64
N ALA A 66 3.33 12.38 4.13
CA ALA A 66 3.94 11.11 3.75
C ALA A 66 4.14 10.21 4.97
N LEU A 67 4.62 10.76 6.08
CA LEU A 67 4.81 10.03 7.31
C LEU A 67 3.49 9.46 7.84
N THR A 68 2.43 10.27 7.89
CA THR A 68 1.09 9.82 8.29
C THR A 68 0.55 8.75 7.36
N SER A 69 0.78 8.87 6.04
CA SER A 69 0.33 7.86 5.08
C SER A 69 1.01 6.51 5.25
N VAL A 70 2.31 6.51 5.56
CA VAL A 70 3.08 5.27 5.74
C VAL A 70 2.77 4.64 7.10
N LEU A 71 2.70 5.45 8.16
CA LEU A 71 2.46 4.96 9.52
C LEU A 71 1.01 4.54 9.75
N ALA A 72 0.06 5.42 9.45
CA ALA A 72 -1.37 5.21 9.72
C ALA A 72 -2.14 4.63 8.53
N GLY A 73 -1.55 4.58 7.33
CA GLY A 73 -2.26 4.12 6.13
C GLY A 73 -3.31 5.09 5.59
N ILE A 74 -3.28 6.37 6.00
CA ILE A 74 -4.20 7.42 5.58
C ILE A 74 -3.56 8.25 4.46
N THR A 75 -4.02 8.07 3.21
CA THR A 75 -3.48 8.77 2.02
C THR A 75 -4.31 9.97 1.58
N GLU A 76 -5.52 10.14 2.12
CA GLU A 76 -6.45 11.24 1.83
C GLU A 76 -5.79 12.63 1.74
N PRO A 77 -4.92 13.06 2.69
CA PRO A 77 -4.33 14.39 2.62
C PRO A 77 -3.37 14.57 1.43
N ILE A 78 -2.76 13.50 0.92
CA ILE A 78 -1.89 13.54 -0.28
C ILE A 78 -2.74 13.41 -1.53
N ASP A 79 -3.67 12.47 -1.54
CA ASP A 79 -4.53 12.20 -2.69
C ASP A 79 -5.33 13.44 -3.10
N PHE A 80 -5.81 14.22 -2.13
CA PHE A 80 -6.53 15.45 -2.40
C PHE A 80 -5.66 16.55 -3.04
N THR A 81 -4.33 16.49 -2.92
CA THR A 81 -3.45 17.50 -3.54
C THR A 81 -3.43 17.43 -5.07
N TYR A 82 -3.67 16.25 -5.65
CA TYR A 82 -3.64 16.05 -7.11
C TYR A 82 -4.96 15.55 -7.69
N LEU A 83 -5.83 14.93 -6.89
CA LEU A 83 -7.16 14.50 -7.32
C LEU A 83 -7.97 15.63 -7.97
N PHE A 84 -7.96 16.81 -7.34
CA PHE A 84 -8.69 17.99 -7.83
C PHE A 84 -7.87 18.88 -8.77
N ALA A 85 -6.54 18.90 -8.62
CA ALA A 85 -5.68 19.78 -9.40
C ALA A 85 -5.33 19.19 -10.79
N ALA A 86 -5.15 17.87 -10.88
CA ALA A 86 -4.71 17.18 -12.08
C ALA A 86 -5.36 15.78 -12.15
N PRO A 87 -6.63 15.67 -12.59
CA PRO A 87 -7.35 14.39 -12.61
C PRO A 87 -6.71 13.33 -13.52
N ALA A 88 -5.94 13.74 -14.52
CA ALA A 88 -5.15 12.81 -15.34
C ALA A 88 -4.09 12.06 -14.51
N LEU A 89 -3.48 12.71 -13.51
CA LEU A 89 -2.51 12.07 -12.62
C LEU A 89 -3.16 10.98 -11.76
N TRP A 90 -4.42 11.18 -11.35
CA TRP A 90 -5.20 10.20 -10.61
C TRP A 90 -5.45 8.92 -11.41
N VAL A 91 -5.70 9.05 -12.71
CA VAL A 91 -5.85 7.90 -13.62
C VAL A 91 -4.55 7.10 -13.70
N VAL A 92 -3.42 7.78 -13.91
CA VAL A 92 -2.09 7.13 -13.95
C VAL A 92 -1.79 6.42 -12.63
N TYR A 93 -2.07 7.08 -11.50
CA TYR A 93 -1.93 6.50 -10.17
C TYR A 93 -2.75 5.21 -10.01
N SER A 94 -4.02 5.24 -10.42
CA SER A 94 -4.94 4.10 -10.33
C SER A 94 -4.45 2.91 -11.17
N VAL A 95 -3.96 3.17 -12.39
CA VAL A 95 -3.39 2.13 -13.27
C VAL A 95 -2.12 1.52 -12.67
N MET A 96 -1.24 2.35 -12.11
CA MET A 96 0.02 1.87 -11.52
C MET A 96 -0.24 1.06 -10.24
N SER A 97 -1.19 1.50 -9.41
CA SER A 97 -1.65 0.75 -8.23
C SER A 97 -2.25 -0.61 -8.64
N ALA A 98 -3.13 -0.63 -9.63
CA ALA A 98 -3.73 -1.86 -10.13
C ALA A 98 -2.69 -2.83 -10.72
N THR A 99 -1.71 -2.31 -11.45
CA THR A 99 -0.62 -3.12 -12.03
C THR A 99 0.25 -3.72 -10.94
N MET A 100 0.62 -2.95 -9.92
CA MET A 100 1.39 -3.45 -8.78
C MET A 100 0.64 -4.57 -8.06
N ASN A 101 -0.64 -4.36 -7.78
CA ASN A 101 -1.47 -5.36 -7.12
C ASN A 101 -1.59 -6.65 -7.95
N THR A 102 -1.79 -6.51 -9.27
CA THR A 102 -1.87 -7.64 -10.21
C THR A 102 -0.57 -8.44 -10.25
N VAL A 103 0.57 -7.74 -10.31
CA VAL A 103 1.89 -8.38 -10.29
C VAL A 103 2.11 -9.13 -8.98
N MET A 104 1.78 -8.54 -7.83
CA MET A 104 1.88 -9.20 -6.52
C MET A 104 1.00 -10.45 -6.45
N TYR A 105 -0.23 -10.38 -6.96
CA TYR A 105 -1.14 -11.52 -7.06
C TYR A 105 -0.56 -12.65 -7.93
N LEU A 106 0.04 -12.32 -9.08
CA LEU A 106 0.70 -13.28 -9.96
C LEU A 106 1.89 -13.98 -9.30
N PHE A 107 2.64 -13.27 -8.45
CA PHE A 107 3.72 -13.85 -7.64
C PHE A 107 3.22 -14.70 -6.45
N GLY A 108 1.90 -14.88 -6.31
CA GLY A 108 1.30 -15.68 -5.24
C GLY A 108 1.28 -14.98 -3.87
N LEU A 109 1.56 -13.68 -3.83
CA LEU A 109 1.44 -12.91 -2.60
C LEU A 109 -0.03 -12.81 -2.21
N ARG A 110 -0.30 -12.96 -0.91
CA ARG A 110 -1.64 -12.82 -0.33
C ARG A 110 -1.56 -12.04 0.94
N GLY A 111 -2.58 -11.24 1.20
CA GLY A 111 -2.56 -10.42 2.38
C GLY A 111 -3.69 -9.42 2.46
N PHE A 112 -3.93 -8.94 3.68
CA PHE A 112 -4.90 -7.90 3.97
C PHE A 112 -4.16 -6.62 4.39
N MET A 113 -4.22 -5.59 3.55
CA MET A 113 -3.41 -4.37 3.63
C MET A 113 -4.24 -3.07 3.77
N SER A 114 -5.44 -3.15 4.32
CA SER A 114 -6.39 -2.03 4.28
C SER A 114 -6.05 -0.84 5.20
N ASP A 115 -5.49 -1.10 6.39
CA ASP A 115 -5.26 -0.09 7.45
C ASP A 115 -3.94 -0.37 8.22
N ASP A 116 -3.27 0.71 8.68
CA ASP A 116 -1.93 0.70 9.33
C ASP A 116 -0.82 0.07 8.49
N ALA A 117 -0.52 0.73 7.37
CA ALA A 117 0.20 0.15 6.25
C ALA A 117 1.59 -0.39 6.63
N ILE A 118 2.42 0.32 7.42
CA ILE A 118 3.78 -0.17 7.76
C ILE A 118 3.78 -1.28 8.82
N TYR A 119 2.97 -1.17 9.88
CA TYR A 119 2.97 -2.13 10.99
C TYR A 119 2.40 -3.47 10.54
N ARG A 120 1.36 -3.42 9.71
CA ARG A 120 0.76 -4.61 9.13
C ARG A 120 1.64 -5.24 8.04
N TRP A 121 2.35 -4.43 7.25
CA TRP A 121 3.28 -4.92 6.23
C TRP A 121 4.47 -5.67 6.84
N TYR A 122 5.03 -5.16 7.95
CA TYR A 122 6.09 -5.86 8.69
C TYR A 122 5.60 -7.19 9.27
N TYR A 123 4.39 -7.22 9.85
CA TYR A 123 3.79 -8.45 10.37
C TYR A 123 3.44 -9.47 9.28
N LEU A 124 2.90 -9.03 8.14
CA LEU A 124 2.55 -9.93 7.03
C LEU A 124 3.79 -10.50 6.33
N ARG A 125 4.86 -9.71 6.20
CA ARG A 125 6.13 -10.15 5.59
C ARG A 125 6.78 -11.29 6.36
N CYS A 126 6.61 -11.32 7.69
CA CYS A 126 7.12 -12.41 8.53
C CYS A 126 6.29 -13.71 8.46
N TYR A 127 5.04 -13.68 7.99
CA TYR A 127 4.18 -14.87 7.97
C TYR A 127 3.90 -15.44 6.57
N TYR A 128 3.80 -14.59 5.54
CA TYR A 128 3.37 -15.03 4.20
C TYR A 128 4.53 -15.17 3.20
N LEU A 129 5.64 -14.44 3.38
CA LEU A 129 6.81 -14.49 2.49
C LEU A 129 7.80 -15.62 2.83
N LEU A 130 7.68 -16.24 4.00
CA LEU A 130 8.50 -17.39 4.44
C LEU A 130 7.99 -18.75 3.94
N ARG A 131 6.89 -18.78 3.17
CA ARG A 131 6.31 -20.00 2.55
C ARG A 131 5.90 -19.79 1.08
N ILE A 132 6.69 -19.00 0.35
CA ILE A 132 6.79 -19.08 -1.13
C ILE A 132 7.93 -20.05 -1.43
#